data_AF-A0AAV6LEJ4-F1
#
_entry.id   AF-A0AAV6LEJ4-F1
#
_cell.length_a   1.000
_cell.length_b   1.000
_cell.length_c   1.000
_cell.angle_alpha   90.00
_cell.angle_beta   90.00
_cell.angle_gamma   90.00
#
_symmetry.space_group_name_H-M   'P 1'
#
loop_
_entity.id
_entity.type
_entity.pdbx_description
1 polymer ?
#
loop_
_entity_poly.entity_id
_entity_poly.type
_entity_poly.pdbx_seq_one_letter_code
_entity_poly.pdbx_strand_id
1 'polypeptide(L)'
;MTRNHVALHDDVVSKAFQGRNGRVFLFSHAMNVVVGPKEDRQLMTGLHTVADVHCGDCREVLGWKYERAYEETQKYKEGKFILEKSKIAKENW
;
A
#
# COMPACT_ATOMS: atom_id res chain seq x y z
N MET A 1 18.53 5.78 4.55
CA MET A 1 17.06 5.82 4.44
C MET A 1 16.65 7.26 4.66
N THR A 2 16.09 7.91 3.63
CA THR A 2 15.50 9.25 3.78
C THR A 2 14.29 9.13 4.72
N ARG A 3 14.16 10.07 5.68
CA ARG A 3 12.98 10.16 6.55
C ARG A 3 11.90 10.93 5.80
N ASN A 4 11.11 10.19 5.03
CA ASN A 4 9.95 10.73 4.33
C ASN A 4 8.68 10.20 5.00
N HIS A 5 7.79 11.10 5.39
CA HIS A 5 6.48 10.75 5.92
C HIS A 5 5.62 10.19 4.79
N VAL A 6 5.27 8.91 4.83
CA VAL A 6 4.52 8.24 3.76
C VAL A 6 3.08 7.90 4.13
N ALA A 7 2.76 7.87 5.44
CA ALA A 7 1.42 7.66 5.97
C ALA A 7 1.35 8.07 7.44
N LEU A 8 0.14 8.34 7.95
CA LEU A 8 -0.12 8.57 9.36
C LEU A 8 -0.57 7.28 10.06
N HIS A 9 -0.43 7.24 11.39
CA HIS A 9 -0.92 6.10 12.18
C HIS A 9 -2.45 5.95 12.09
N ASP A 10 -3.15 7.09 12.09
CA ASP A 10 -4.61 7.15 12.06
C ASP A 10 -5.18 6.69 10.71
N ASP A 11 -4.36 6.69 9.66
CA ASP A 11 -4.73 6.15 8.35
C ASP A 11 -4.65 4.62 8.29
N VAL A 12 -4.18 3.93 9.33
CA VAL A 12 -4.10 2.45 9.31
C VAL A 12 -5.49 1.86 9.39
N VAL A 13 -5.96 1.29 8.28
CA VAL A 13 -7.22 0.56 8.18
C VAL A 13 -7.09 -0.87 8.71
N SER A 14 -5.97 -1.55 8.43
CA SER A 14 -5.75 -2.91 8.90
C SER A 14 -4.27 -3.31 8.95
N LYS A 15 -3.91 -4.03 10.02
CA LYS A 15 -2.57 -4.60 10.22
C LYS A 15 -2.50 -6.11 9.96
N ALA A 16 -3.61 -6.71 9.54
CA ALA A 16 -3.77 -8.16 9.40
C ALA A 16 -3.27 -8.70 8.04
N PHE A 17 -2.76 -7.84 7.17
CA PHE A 17 -2.35 -8.24 5.83
C PHE A 17 -0.94 -8.83 5.79
N GLN A 18 -0.76 -9.80 4.90
CA GLN A 18 0.52 -10.44 4.63
C GLN A 18 0.80 -10.38 3.14
N GLY A 19 1.93 -9.76 2.79
CA GLY A 19 2.46 -9.69 1.45
C GLY A 19 3.51 -10.76 1.21
N ARG A 20 4.06 -10.79 -0.01
CA ARG A 20 5.07 -11.76 -0.42
C ARG A 20 6.34 -11.72 0.43
N ASN A 21 6.72 -10.53 0.89
CA ASN A 21 7.96 -10.27 1.63
C ASN A 21 7.75 -10.11 3.15
N GLY A 22 6.54 -10.43 3.66
CA GLY A 22 6.22 -10.35 5.08
C GLY A 22 4.99 -9.50 5.39
N ARG A 23 4.95 -8.87 6.56
CA ARG A 23 3.79 -8.09 7.00
C ARG A 23 3.65 -6.81 6.19
N VAL A 24 2.41 -6.52 5.82
CA VAL A 24 2.04 -5.29 5.13
C VAL A 24 0.82 -4.68 5.82
N PHE A 25 0.66 -3.37 5.74
CA PHE A 25 -0.47 -2.68 6.34
C PHE A 25 -1.30 -1.99 5.28
N LEU A 26 -2.62 -2.01 5.49
CA LEU A 26 -3.59 -1.30 4.66
C LEU A 26 -3.83 0.08 5.24
N PHE A 27 -3.66 1.11 4.43
CA PHE A 27 -3.86 2.51 4.78
C PHE A 27 -4.96 3.15 3.93
N SER A 28 -5.75 4.05 4.52
CA SER A 28 -6.71 4.89 3.79
C SER A 28 -6.02 5.90 2.88
N HIS A 29 -4.92 6.49 3.35
CA HIS A 29 -4.16 7.49 2.62
C HIS A 29 -2.66 7.22 2.69
N ALA A 30 -1.96 7.65 1.65
CA ALA A 30 -0.50 7.73 1.59
C ALA A 30 -0.10 9.09 1.03
N MET A 31 1.00 9.65 1.50
CA MET A 31 1.52 10.97 1.12
C MET A 31 2.98 10.87 0.67
N ASN A 32 3.47 11.86 -0.08
CA ASN A 32 4.84 11.85 -0.62
C ASN A 32 5.20 10.58 -1.38
N VAL A 33 4.23 10.02 -2.09
CA VAL A 33 4.38 8.84 -2.93
C VAL A 33 4.03 9.13 -4.38
N VAL A 34 4.58 8.33 -5.28
CA VAL A 34 4.25 8.34 -6.71
C VAL A 34 3.59 7.02 -7.08
N VAL A 35 2.40 7.12 -7.66
CA VAL A 35 1.63 5.96 -8.13
C VAL A 35 2.03 5.65 -9.57
N GLY A 36 2.41 4.40 -9.81
CA GLY A 36 2.80 3.89 -11.11
C GLY A 36 1.62 3.60 -12.04
N PRO A 37 1.88 2.93 -13.18
CA PRO A 37 0.83 2.49 -14.08
C PRO A 37 -0.09 1.45 -13.43
N LYS A 38 -1.31 1.34 -13.96
CA LYS A 38 -2.29 0.34 -13.51
C LYS A 38 -2.01 -0.99 -14.17
N GLU A 39 -2.05 -2.05 -13.38
CA GLU A 39 -1.81 -3.42 -13.81
C GLU A 39 -2.79 -4.37 -13.13
N ASP A 40 -3.28 -5.35 -13.87
CA ASP A 40 -4.10 -6.42 -13.29
C ASP A 40 -3.19 -7.48 -12.66
N ARG A 41 -3.45 -7.81 -11.39
CA ARG A 41 -2.65 -8.72 -10.58
C ARG A 41 -3.55 -9.71 -9.83
N GLN A 42 -3.24 -11.00 -9.96
CA GLN A 42 -3.88 -12.04 -9.17
C GLN A 42 -3.29 -12.03 -7.75
N LEU A 43 -4.14 -11.75 -6.76
CA LEU A 43 -3.78 -11.74 -5.34
C LEU A 43 -4.53 -12.85 -4.59
N MET A 44 -4.18 -13.08 -3.33
CA MET A 44 -4.84 -14.12 -2.50
C MET A 44 -6.36 -13.96 -2.42
N THR A 45 -6.86 -12.72 -2.51
CA THR A 45 -8.29 -12.40 -2.45
C THR A 45 -8.95 -12.24 -3.82
N GLY A 46 -8.30 -12.70 -4.89
CA GLY A 46 -8.83 -12.63 -6.26
C GLY A 46 -8.09 -11.63 -7.16
N LEU A 47 -8.65 -11.40 -8.35
CA LEU A 47 -8.13 -10.46 -9.34
C LEU A 47 -8.34 -9.02 -8.88
N HIS A 48 -7.31 -8.19 -9.00
CA HIS A 48 -7.37 -6.76 -8.69
C HIS A 48 -6.62 -5.97 -9.77
N THR A 49 -7.10 -4.78 -10.09
CA THR A 49 -6.26 -3.77 -10.75
C THR A 49 -5.53 -3.01 -9.65
N VAL A 50 -4.20 -2.97 -9.71
CA VAL A 50 -3.34 -2.30 -8.73
C VAL A 50 -2.36 -1.37 -9.43
N ALA A 51 -1.76 -0.46 -8.67
CA ALA A 51 -0.66 0.38 -9.15
C ALA A 51 0.43 0.42 -8.09
N ASP A 52 1.69 0.19 -8.49
CA ASP A 52 2.81 0.20 -7.55
C ASP A 52 3.03 1.62 -7.00
N VAL A 53 3.36 1.69 -5.71
CA VAL A 53 3.50 2.93 -4.94
C VAL A 53 4.97 3.10 -4.60
N HIS A 54 5.55 4.20 -5.08
CA HIS A 54 6.97 4.51 -4.94
C HIS A 54 7.16 5.67 -3.98
N CYS A 55 8.25 5.66 -3.21
CA CYS A 55 8.65 6.83 -2.44
C CYS A 55 8.91 8.03 -3.36
N GLY A 56 8.40 9.21 -3.01
CA GLY A 56 8.61 10.43 -3.79
C GLY A 56 10.07 10.84 -3.92
N ASP A 57 10.89 10.54 -2.89
CA ASP A 57 12.29 10.99 -2.84
C ASP A 57 13.24 9.95 -3.42
N CYS A 58 13.23 8.72 -2.89
CA CYS A 58 14.19 7.69 -3.27
C CYS A 58 13.72 6.77 -4.39
N ARG A 59 12.45 6.91 -4.83
CA ARG A 59 11.82 6.10 -5.89
C ARG A 59 11.75 4.60 -5.60
N GLU A 60 12.07 4.18 -4.39
CA GLU A 60 11.94 2.80 -3.96
C GLU A 60 10.46 2.39 -3.90
N VAL A 61 10.15 1.15 -4.30
CA VAL A 61 8.80 0.59 -4.19
C VAL A 61 8.49 0.33 -2.72
N LEU A 62 7.43 0.98 -2.22
CA LEU A 62 6.94 0.83 -0.85
C LEU A 62 5.78 -0.16 -0.75
N GLY A 63 5.06 -0.38 -1.85
CA GLY A 63 3.92 -1.29 -1.92
C GLY A 63 3.05 -0.99 -3.13
N TRP A 64 1.72 -1.04 -2.98
CA TRP A 64 0.77 -0.81 -4.08
C TRP A 64 -0.55 -0.22 -3.61
N LYS A 65 -1.26 0.44 -4.52
CA LYS A 65 -2.62 0.93 -4.32
C LYS A 65 -3.60 0.02 -5.05
N TYR A 66 -4.76 -0.25 -4.44
CA TYR A 66 -5.85 -0.92 -5.13
C TYR A 66 -6.64 0.08 -5.96
N GLU A 67 -6.61 -0.08 -7.27
CA GLU A 67 -7.39 0.73 -8.21
C GLU A 67 -8.77 0.13 -8.44
N ARG A 68 -8.86 -1.20 -8.49
CA ARG A 68 -10.12 -1.92 -8.66
C ARG A 68 -10.06 -3.30 -8.02
N ALA A 69 -11.13 -3.70 -7.36
CA ALA A 69 -11.39 -5.06 -6.94
C ALA A 69 -12.58 -5.61 -7.76
N TYR A 70 -12.46 -6.83 -8.25
CA TYR A 70 -13.53 -7.45 -9.06
C TYR A 70 -14.56 -8.19 -8.19
N GLU A 71 -14.14 -8.63 -7.00
CA GLU A 71 -15.00 -9.27 -6.00
C GLU A 71 -15.65 -8.22 -5.09
N GLU A 72 -16.98 -8.30 -4.91
CA GLU A 72 -17.75 -7.34 -4.09
C GLU A 72 -17.23 -7.27 -2.65
N THR A 73 -16.88 -8.44 -2.08
CA THR A 73 -16.33 -8.54 -0.71
C THR A 73 -14.97 -7.84 -0.54
N GLN A 74 -14.30 -7.49 -1.64
CA GLN A 74 -12.99 -6.86 -1.66
C GLN A 74 -13.06 -5.38 -2.04
N LYS A 75 -14.23 -4.84 -2.40
CA LYS A 75 -14.44 -3.44 -2.80
C LYS A 75 -13.97 -2.42 -1.77
N TYR A 76 -14.03 -2.77 -0.49
CA TYR A 76 -13.52 -1.92 0.58
C TYR A 76 -12.02 -1.59 0.44
N LYS A 77 -11.26 -2.32 -0.38
CA LYS A 77 -9.84 -2.05 -0.64
C LYS A 77 -9.61 -0.97 -1.69
N GLU A 78 -10.57 -0.71 -2.58
CA GLU A 78 -10.40 0.27 -3.66
C GLU A 78 -10.04 1.66 -3.10
N GLY A 79 -9.06 2.30 -3.73
CA GLY A 79 -8.50 3.58 -3.29
C GLY A 79 -7.44 3.46 -2.17
N LYS A 80 -7.37 2.33 -1.46
CA LYS A 80 -6.47 2.15 -0.31
C LYS A 80 -5.08 1.67 -0.72
N PHE A 81 -4.14 1.85 0.19
CA PHE A 81 -2.71 1.60 -0.03
C PHE A 81 -2.23 0.45 0.83
N ILE A 82 -1.46 -0.45 0.24
CA ILE A 82 -0.64 -1.43 0.95
C ILE A 82 0.77 -0.90 0.99
N LEU A 83 1.35 -0.80 2.20
CA LEU A 83 2.77 -0.50 2.39
C LEU A 83 3.45 -1.65 3.15
N GLU A 84 4.64 -2.04 2.70
CA GLU A 84 5.43 -3.08 3.35
C GLU A 84 6.03 -2.58 4.67
N LYS A 85 5.84 -3.34 5.75
CA LYS A 85 6.37 -2.98 7.08
C LYS A 85 7.88 -2.86 7.09
N SER A 86 8.59 -3.66 6.29
CA SER A 86 10.05 -3.62 6.15
C SER A 86 10.57 -2.35 5.47
N LYS A 87 9.71 -1.63 4.75
CA LYS A 87 10.04 -0.42 3.99
C LYS A 87 9.63 0.88 4.70
N ILE A 88 8.89 0.78 5.81
CA ILE A 88 8.42 1.93 6.58
C ILE A 88 8.93 1.84 8.02
N ALA A 89 9.39 2.96 8.56
CA ALA A 89 9.78 3.07 9.97
C ALA A 89 8.68 3.79 10.76
N LYS A 90 8.38 3.30 11.97
CA LYS A 90 7.52 4.03 12.90
C LYS A 90 8.39 5.07 13.62
N GLU A 91 8.13 6.34 13.41
CA GLU A 91 8.63 7.37 14.32
C GLU A 91 7.73 7.40 15.56
N ASN A 92 8.33 7.22 16.74
CA ASN A 92 7.66 7.51 18.00
C ASN A 92 7.98 8.97 18.33
N TRP A 93 6.95 9.80 18.47
CA TRP A 93 7.05 11.11 19.10
C TRP A 93 6.80 10.97 20.60
#